data_AF-A0A7S2K5F6-F1
#
_entry.id   AF-A0A7S2K5F6-F1
#
_cell.length_a   1.000
_cell.length_b   1.000
_cell.length_c   1.000
_cell.angle_alpha   90.00
_cell.angle_beta   90.00
_cell.angle_gamma   90.00
#
_symmetry.space_group_name_H-M   'P 1'
#
loop_
_entity.id
_entity.type
_entity.pdbx_description
1 polymer ?
#
loop_
_entity_poly.entity_id
_entity_poly.type
_entity_poly.pdbx_seq_one_letter_code
_entity_poly.pdbx_strand_id
1 'polypeptide(L)'
;PVLKYMYGSDVFLQHPGSLSVGDVVEFDAFVNTRYLPQARHVKFVETLPSIGKYTGMVKCVSPGKFAWIFSQALNDAHASDAFLQDPGALSVGDVVEFDAFKNTRNTPQARHVKFMLAPSIGMFTGTITTAS
;
A
#
# COMPACT_ATOMS: atom_id res chain seq x y z
N PRO A 1 -19.24 4.58 9.13
CA PRO A 1 -19.76 5.91 9.59
C PRO A 1 -20.57 5.84 10.89
N VAL A 2 -21.58 4.97 10.97
CA VAL A 2 -22.49 4.88 12.14
C VAL A 2 -21.78 4.42 13.41
N LEU A 3 -20.95 3.38 13.34
CA LEU A 3 -20.26 2.81 14.51
C LEU A 3 -19.27 3.78 15.17
N LYS A 4 -18.57 4.60 14.38
CA LYS A 4 -17.63 5.61 14.91
C LYS A 4 -18.35 6.68 15.72
N TYR A 5 -19.54 7.09 15.28
CA TYR A 5 -20.35 8.06 15.99
C TYR A 5 -20.93 7.48 17.29
N MET A 6 -21.34 6.22 17.28
CA MET A 6 -21.94 5.55 18.45
C MET A 6 -20.94 5.19 19.55
N TYR A 7 -19.72 4.80 19.18
CA TYR A 7 -18.72 4.27 20.12
C TYR A 7 -17.47 5.15 20.26
N GLY A 8 -17.40 6.28 19.55
CA GLY A 8 -16.26 7.21 19.61
C GLY A 8 -14.95 6.61 19.08
N SER A 9 -14.99 5.49 18.36
CA SER A 9 -13.80 4.75 17.90
C SER A 9 -14.06 4.03 16.58
N ASP A 10 -12.99 3.81 15.80
CA ASP A 10 -13.05 3.02 14.57
C ASP A 10 -13.16 1.52 14.89
N VAL A 11 -13.78 0.77 13.97
CA VAL A 11 -13.88 -0.68 14.08
C VAL A 11 -12.52 -1.30 13.75
N PHE A 12 -11.95 -2.05 14.68
CA PHE A 12 -10.64 -2.66 14.49
C PHE A 12 -10.73 -4.11 14.01
N LEU A 13 -9.92 -4.48 13.03
CA LEU A 13 -9.76 -5.86 12.57
C LEU A 13 -8.42 -6.41 13.08
N GLN A 14 -8.48 -7.42 13.95
CA GLN A 14 -7.28 -7.96 14.61
C GLN A 14 -6.36 -8.73 13.66
N HIS A 15 -6.93 -9.43 12.67
CA HIS A 15 -6.18 -10.23 11.71
C HIS A 15 -6.71 -9.96 10.30
N PRO A 16 -6.04 -9.11 9.50
CA PRO A 16 -6.49 -8.77 8.15
C PRO A 16 -6.30 -9.90 7.12
N GLY A 17 -5.50 -10.92 7.43
CA GLY A 17 -5.26 -12.03 6.51
C GLY A 17 -4.63 -11.54 5.21
N SER A 18 -5.25 -11.86 4.07
CA SER A 18 -4.82 -11.43 2.73
C SER A 18 -5.42 -10.09 2.28
N LEU A 19 -6.21 -9.42 3.13
CA LEU A 19 -6.82 -8.14 2.78
C LEU A 19 -5.76 -7.05 2.66
N SER A 20 -5.86 -6.28 1.59
CA SER A 20 -5.02 -5.13 1.32
C SER A 20 -5.76 -3.84 1.68
N VAL A 21 -4.99 -2.79 1.97
CA VAL A 21 -5.57 -1.47 2.18
C VAL A 21 -6.20 -1.00 0.88
N GLY A 22 -7.44 -0.52 0.97
CA GLY A 22 -8.27 -0.15 -0.18
C GLY A 22 -9.23 -1.25 -0.65
N ASP A 23 -9.16 -2.45 -0.06
CA ASP A 23 -10.20 -3.45 -0.25
C ASP A 23 -11.48 -3.00 0.44
N VAL A 24 -12.58 -3.05 -0.29
CA VAL A 24 -13.92 -2.88 0.26
C VAL A 24 -14.31 -4.22 0.86
N VAL A 25 -14.70 -4.20 2.12
CA VAL A 25 -15.02 -5.40 2.88
C VAL A 25 -16.37 -5.27 3.56
N GLU A 26 -17.06 -6.40 3.68
CA GLU A 26 -18.23 -6.58 4.52
C GLU A 26 -17.78 -7.26 5.80
N PHE A 27 -18.32 -6.85 6.94
CA PHE A 27 -17.96 -7.44 8.23
C PHE A 27 -19.10 -7.32 9.24
N ASP A 28 -19.12 -8.25 10.20
CA ASP A 28 -19.93 -8.13 11.40
C ASP A 28 -19.19 -7.27 12.43
N ALA A 29 -19.83 -6.23 12.93
CA ALA A 29 -19.30 -5.46 14.06
C ALA A 29 -19.77 -6.05 15.39
N PHE A 30 -18.86 -6.19 16.35
CA PHE A 30 -19.19 -6.52 17.74
C PHE A 30 -18.38 -5.66 18.70
N VAL A 31 -18.82 -5.55 19.95
CA VAL A 31 -18.11 -4.79 20.99
C VAL A 31 -17.43 -5.78 21.93
N ASN A 32 -16.13 -5.60 22.19
CA ASN A 32 -15.39 -6.47 23.09
C ASN A 32 -15.62 -6.09 24.57
N THR A 33 -14.99 -6.84 25.50
CA THR A 33 -15.12 -6.59 26.95
C THR A 33 -14.55 -5.25 27.42
N ARG A 34 -13.81 -4.54 26.57
CA ARG A 34 -13.27 -3.19 26.81
C ARG A 34 -14.12 -2.08 26.16
N TYR A 35 -15.33 -2.41 25.70
CA TYR A 35 -16.22 -1.49 24.99
C TYR A 35 -15.65 -0.93 23.67
N LEU A 36 -14.70 -1.64 23.06
CA LEU A 36 -14.13 -1.24 21.78
C LEU A 36 -14.80 -2.00 20.63
N PRO A 37 -15.25 -1.31 19.57
CA PRO A 37 -15.82 -1.96 18.40
C PRO A 37 -14.75 -2.73 17.61
N GLN A 38 -15.05 -3.98 17.25
CA GLN A 38 -14.19 -4.87 16.50
C GLN A 38 -14.95 -5.52 15.34
N ALA A 39 -14.22 -5.81 14.26
CA ALA A 39 -14.73 -6.51 13.09
C ALA A 39 -14.48 -8.02 13.24
N ARG A 40 -15.47 -8.82 12.85
CA ARG A 40 -15.34 -10.28 12.66
C ARG A 40 -16.03 -10.69 11.37
N HIS A 41 -15.76 -11.92 10.92
CA HIS A 41 -16.31 -12.47 9.68
C HIS A 41 -16.12 -11.56 8.47
N VAL A 42 -14.93 -10.95 8.36
CA VAL A 42 -14.63 -10.01 7.28
C VAL A 42 -14.55 -10.75 5.95
N LYS A 43 -15.32 -10.27 4.97
CA LYS A 43 -15.35 -10.77 3.60
C LYS A 43 -14.96 -9.66 2.64
N PHE A 44 -14.14 -10.00 1.66
CA PHE A 44 -13.88 -9.12 0.54
C PHE A 44 -15.17 -8.92 -0.29
N VAL A 45 -15.49 -7.68 -0.61
CA VAL A 45 -16.67 -7.30 -1.41
C VAL A 45 -16.22 -6.84 -2.79
N GLU A 46 -15.39 -5.80 -2.85
CA GLU A 46 -14.88 -5.24 -4.10
C GLU A 46 -13.55 -4.53 -3.89
N THR A 47 -12.73 -4.43 -4.92
CA THR A 47 -11.56 -3.57 -4.93
C THR A 47 -11.98 -2.18 -5.39
N LEU A 48 -11.52 -1.12 -4.71
CA LEU A 48 -11.67 0.24 -5.25
C LEU A 48 -11.19 0.27 -6.71
N PRO A 49 -11.88 0.98 -7.62
CA PRO A 49 -11.54 0.96 -9.04
C PRO A 49 -10.07 1.31 -9.27
N SER A 50 -9.41 0.48 -10.08
CA SER A 50 -8.09 0.83 -10.59
C SER A 50 -8.19 2.12 -11.41
N ILE A 51 -7.26 3.03 -11.20
CA ILE A 51 -7.06 4.22 -12.04
C ILE A 51 -5.95 4.03 -13.07
N GLY A 52 -5.40 2.81 -13.17
CA GLY A 52 -4.37 2.43 -14.11
C GLY A 52 -3.20 1.68 -13.45
N LYS A 53 -2.40 1.04 -14.31
CA LYS A 53 -1.11 0.47 -13.92
C LYS A 53 0.00 1.48 -14.23
N TYR A 54 0.94 1.57 -13.30
CA TYR A 54 2.03 2.54 -13.37
C TYR A 54 3.34 1.89 -13.00
N THR A 55 4.42 2.45 -13.54
CA THR A 55 5.79 2.17 -13.10
C THR A 55 6.30 3.37 -12.33
N GLY A 56 7.06 3.14 -11.27
CA GLY A 56 7.64 4.20 -10.46
C GLY A 56 8.89 3.76 -9.71
N MET A 57 9.53 4.75 -9.08
CA MET A 57 10.68 4.56 -8.20
C MET A 57 10.24 4.78 -6.76
N VAL A 58 10.65 3.88 -5.86
CA VAL A 58 10.43 4.05 -4.42
C VAL A 58 11.26 5.25 -3.94
N LYS A 59 10.56 6.32 -3.57
CA LYS A 59 11.15 7.62 -3.18
C LYS A 59 11.56 7.64 -1.71
N CYS A 60 10.75 7.05 -0.83
CA CYS A 60 11.08 6.88 0.58
C CYS A 60 10.37 5.66 1.18
N VAL A 61 10.99 5.06 2.19
CA VAL A 61 10.48 3.88 2.90
C VAL A 61 10.55 4.14 4.39
N SER A 62 9.44 3.89 5.08
CA SER A 62 9.38 3.68 6.52
C SER A 62 9.14 2.19 6.75
N PRO A 63 10.18 1.41 7.12
CA PRO A 63 10.10 -0.04 7.22
C PRO A 63 8.93 -0.51 8.11
N GLY A 64 8.16 -1.47 7.61
CA GLY A 64 6.98 -2.01 8.31
C GLY A 64 5.82 -1.03 8.48
N LYS A 65 5.87 0.16 7.86
CA LYS A 65 4.80 1.16 7.94
C LYS A 65 4.27 1.54 6.56
N PHE A 66 5.08 2.23 5.76
CA PHE A 66 4.66 2.75 4.47
C PHE A 66 5.84 3.09 3.57
N ALA A 67 5.57 3.27 2.29
CA ALA A 67 6.49 3.87 1.34
C ALA A 67 5.76 4.88 0.43
N TRP A 68 6.53 5.73 -0.23
CA TRP A 68 6.05 6.59 -1.30
C TRP A 68 6.73 6.21 -2.61
N ILE A 69 5.93 6.04 -3.65
CA ILE A 69 6.40 5.71 -5.00
C ILE A 69 6.19 6.93 -5.89
N PHE A 70 7.28 7.46 -6.42
CA PHE A 70 7.24 8.49 -7.45
C PHE A 70 7.01 7.84 -8.81
N SER A 71 5.99 8.30 -9.54
CA SER A 71 5.75 7.91 -10.93
C SER A 71 5.37 9.16 -11.71
N GLN A 72 6.16 9.49 -12.74
CA GLN A 72 5.90 10.66 -13.58
C GLN A 72 4.50 10.58 -14.21
N ALA A 73 4.14 9.44 -14.81
CA ALA A 73 2.84 9.25 -15.44
C ALA A 73 1.66 9.36 -14.46
N LEU A 74 1.83 8.92 -13.20
CA LEU A 74 0.81 9.09 -12.18
C LEU A 74 0.72 10.56 -11.75
N ASN A 75 1.85 11.24 -11.60
CA ASN A 75 1.91 12.64 -11.21
C ASN A 75 1.33 13.56 -12.29
N ASP A 76 1.60 13.28 -13.57
CA ASP A 76 1.01 14.03 -14.69
C ASP A 76 -0.52 13.89 -14.72
N ALA A 77 -1.05 12.71 -14.39
CA ALA A 77 -2.49 12.44 -14.42
C ALA A 77 -3.23 12.86 -13.14
N HIS A 78 -2.57 12.83 -11.97
CA HIS A 78 -3.23 12.97 -10.66
C HIS A 78 -2.52 13.90 -9.69
N ALA A 79 -1.44 14.57 -10.11
CA ALA A 79 -0.64 15.53 -9.34
C ALA A 79 -0.15 15.01 -7.98
N SER A 80 0.16 13.71 -7.88
CA SER A 80 0.53 13.09 -6.62
C SER A 80 1.39 11.83 -6.77
N ASP A 81 2.19 11.56 -5.75
CA ASP A 81 2.93 10.31 -5.56
C ASP A 81 1.98 9.23 -5.02
N ALA A 82 2.26 7.95 -5.29
CA ALA A 82 1.47 6.87 -4.75
C ALA A 82 1.93 6.51 -3.33
N PHE A 83 0.99 6.47 -2.39
CA PHE A 83 1.22 5.92 -1.07
C PHE A 83 1.09 4.39 -1.10
N LEU A 84 2.08 3.69 -0.55
CA LEU A 84 2.04 2.24 -0.34
C LEU A 84 2.03 1.95 1.15
N GLN A 85 1.03 1.21 1.62
CA GLN A 85 1.04 0.67 2.98
C GLN A 85 1.80 -0.66 3.00
N ASP A 86 2.59 -0.87 4.06
CA ASP A 86 3.44 -2.05 4.24
C ASP A 86 4.34 -2.37 3.02
N PRO A 87 5.49 -1.68 2.89
CA PRO A 87 6.36 -1.83 1.74
C PRO A 87 7.07 -3.19 1.68
N GLY A 88 6.94 -4.06 2.69
CA GLY A 88 7.64 -5.33 2.76
C GLY A 88 9.15 -5.16 2.62
N ALA A 89 9.73 -5.77 1.58
CA ALA A 89 11.17 -5.76 1.31
C ALA A 89 11.64 -4.62 0.40
N LEU A 90 10.78 -3.66 0.03
CA LEU A 90 11.15 -2.55 -0.83
C LEU A 90 12.15 -1.60 -0.16
N SER A 91 13.09 -1.11 -0.96
CA SER A 91 14.11 -0.14 -0.62
C SER A 91 13.98 1.12 -1.47
N VAL A 92 14.53 2.24 -0.96
CA VAL A 92 14.59 3.49 -1.73
C VAL A 92 15.44 3.28 -2.98
N GLY A 93 14.94 3.75 -4.13
CA GLY A 93 15.58 3.56 -5.44
C GLY A 93 15.07 2.35 -6.22
N ASP A 94 14.33 1.44 -5.59
CA ASP A 94 13.75 0.30 -6.30
C ASP A 94 12.74 0.77 -7.35
N VAL A 95 12.80 0.14 -8.51
CA VAL A 95 11.83 0.35 -9.59
C VAL A 95 10.73 -0.70 -9.47
N VAL A 96 9.48 -0.27 -9.49
CA VAL A 96 8.32 -1.13 -9.28
C VAL A 96 7.22 -0.87 -10.30
N GLU A 97 6.48 -1.92 -10.64
CA GLU A 97 5.16 -1.83 -11.27
C GLU A 97 4.10 -1.93 -10.17
N PHE A 98 3.02 -1.14 -10.26
CA PHE A 98 1.91 -1.18 -9.32
C PHE A 98 0.58 -0.84 -9.98
N ASP A 99 -0.51 -1.32 -9.38
CA ASP A 99 -1.87 -0.89 -9.68
C ASP A 99 -2.22 0.31 -8.78
N ALA A 100 -2.63 1.42 -9.38
CA ALA A 100 -3.03 2.60 -8.63
C ALA A 100 -4.54 2.63 -8.41
N PHE A 101 -4.97 3.16 -7.28
CA PHE A 101 -6.37 3.47 -6.98
C PHE A 101 -6.43 4.75 -6.12
N LYS A 102 -7.62 5.34 -5.95
CA LYS A 102 -7.80 6.50 -5.05
C LYS A 102 -8.54 6.09 -3.80
N ASN A 103 -8.06 6.54 -2.64
CA ASN A 103 -8.80 6.38 -1.40
C ASN A 103 -9.97 7.38 -1.30
N THR A 104 -10.68 7.37 -0.17
CA THR A 104 -11.81 8.27 0.11
C THR A 104 -11.45 9.75 0.17
N ARG A 105 -10.16 10.09 0.24
CA ARG A 105 -9.64 11.47 0.18
C ARG A 105 -9.16 11.85 -1.23
N ASN A 106 -9.45 11.03 -2.23
CA ASN A 106 -9.04 11.23 -3.62
C ASN A 106 -7.51 11.25 -3.83
N THR A 107 -6.73 10.66 -2.90
CA THR A 107 -5.27 10.58 -3.01
C THR A 107 -4.85 9.22 -3.58
N PRO A 108 -3.92 9.16 -4.56
CA PRO A 108 -3.43 7.91 -5.12
C PRO A 108 -2.75 7.00 -4.09
N GLN A 109 -3.06 5.71 -4.18
CA GLN A 109 -2.43 4.63 -3.43
C GLN A 109 -2.01 3.51 -4.37
N ALA A 110 -0.95 2.79 -4.00
CA ALA A 110 -0.43 1.65 -4.73
C ALA A 110 -0.87 0.34 -4.09
N ARG A 111 -1.22 -0.65 -4.93
CA ARG A 111 -1.40 -2.05 -4.54
C ARG A 111 -0.81 -2.96 -5.62
N HIS A 112 -0.74 -4.26 -5.31
CA HIS A 112 -0.18 -5.27 -6.21
C HIS A 112 1.22 -4.91 -6.73
N VAL A 113 2.05 -4.34 -5.85
CA VAL A 113 3.39 -3.85 -6.20
C VAL A 113 4.32 -5.02 -6.52
N LYS A 114 5.08 -4.89 -7.61
CA LYS A 114 6.06 -5.87 -8.05
C LYS A 114 7.37 -5.19 -8.36
N PHE A 115 8.48 -5.79 -7.92
CA PHE A 115 9.81 -5.37 -8.37
C PHE A 115 9.88 -5.47 -9.89
N MET A 116 10.30 -4.39 -10.52
CA MET A 116 10.83 -4.49 -11.87
C MET A 116 12.31 -4.75 -11.75
N LEU A 117 12.78 -5.83 -12.37
CA LEU A 117 14.20 -5.98 -12.59
C LEU A 117 14.66 -4.75 -13.38
N ALA A 118 15.60 -3.99 -12.82
CA ALA A 118 16.26 -2.95 -13.57
C ALA A 118 16.79 -3.58 -14.86
N PRO A 119 16.65 -2.91 -16.02
CA PRO A 119 17.28 -3.39 -17.24
C PRO A 119 18.76 -3.66 -16.95
N SER A 120 19.25 -4.86 -17.24
CA SER A 120 20.67 -5.13 -17.09
C SER A 120 21.44 -4.15 -17.97
N ILE A 121 22.21 -3.25 -17.37
CA ILE A 121 23.06 -2.30 -18.10
C ILE A 121 24.30 -2.99 -18.72
N GLY A 122 24.44 -4.31 -18.52
CA GLY A 122 25.50 -5.15 -19.04
C GLY A 122 25.93 -6.21 -18.01
N MET A 123 26.74 -7.17 -18.44
CA MET A 123 27.55 -8.00 -17.53
C MET A 123 28.88 -7.29 -17.30
N PHE A 124 29.23 -7.04 -16.05
CA PHE A 124 30.51 -6.46 -15.66
C PHE A 124 31.26 -7.41 -14.74
N THR A 125 32.57 -7.54 -14.95
CA THR A 125 33.48 -8.26 -14.06
C THR A 125 34.34 -7.26 -13.31
N GLY A 126 34.50 -7.44 -12.00
CA GLY A 126 35.36 -6.61 -11.16
C GLY A 126 35.85 -7.37 -9.93
N THR A 127 36.86 -6.84 -9.25
CA THR A 127 37.35 -7.38 -7.98
C THR A 127 36.73 -6.62 -6.81
N ILE A 128 36.19 -7.33 -5.83
CA ILE A 128 35.72 -6.75 -4.57
C ILE A 128 36.95 -6.42 -3.72
N THR A 129 37.12 -5.15 -3.37
CA THR A 129 38.11 -4.71 -2.37
C THR A 129 37.39 -4.25 -1.10
N THR A 130 37.97 -4.60 0.05
CA THR A 130 37.53 -4.08 1.35
C THR A 130 38.06 -2.67 1.56
N ALA A 131 37.26 -1.80 2.18
CA ALA A 131 37.73 -0.47 2.58
C ALA A 131 38.79 -0.61 3.69
N SER A 132 39.96 0.00 3.46
CA SER A 132 41.05 0.14 4.42
C SER A 132 40.69 1.10 5.55
#